data_AF-A0A094D1D9-F1
#
_entry.id   AF-A0A094D1D9-F1
#
_cell.length_a   1.000
_cell.length_b   1.000
_cell.length_c   1.000
_cell.angle_alpha   90.00
_cell.angle_beta   90.00
_cell.angle_gamma   90.00
#
_symmetry.space_group_name_H-M   'P 1'
#
loop_
_entity.id
_entity.type
_entity.pdbx_description
1 polymer ?
#
loop_
_entity_poly.entity_id
_entity_poly.type
_entity_poly.pdbx_seq_one_letter_code
_entity_poly.pdbx_strand_id
1 'polypeptide(L)'
;TTDEPAPNPQISRLKPASRPRPRLTNSAPPPSAAADLLRIQHEAAIEDDTLDDLADMLSSSPPAEEKAAHVPVPDRDDKGRPLSAGARERRLSEQQLVKMERGLSHGLESIRDAKRGIEKLEQRVAWYARAARRRVTSTTSRSRFRACGSVTGHGSSGRG
;
A
#
# COMPACT_ATOMS: atom_id res chain seq x y z
N THR A 1 -59.12 -74.90 71.07
CA THR A 1 -57.84 -75.47 71.54
C THR A 1 -56.96 -75.61 70.31
N THR A 2 -56.07 -74.65 70.03
CA THR A 2 -54.63 -74.64 70.47
C THR A 2 -53.88 -75.78 69.77
N ASP A 3 -52.77 -75.65 69.04
CA ASP A 3 -51.79 -74.62 68.70
C ASP A 3 -51.10 -75.13 67.41
N GLU A 4 -50.67 -74.26 66.49
CA GLU A 4 -49.75 -74.61 65.38
C GLU A 4 -48.55 -73.66 65.44
N PRO A 5 -47.30 -74.16 65.46
CA PRO A 5 -46.11 -73.33 65.58
C PRO A 5 -45.64 -72.75 64.23
N ALA A 6 -45.07 -71.55 64.31
CA ALA A 6 -44.72 -70.65 63.21
C ALA A 6 -43.74 -71.20 62.15
N PRO A 7 -43.77 -70.58 60.95
CA PRO A 7 -42.53 -70.24 60.25
C PRO A 7 -42.38 -68.72 60.02
N ASN A 8 -41.23 -68.25 60.48
CA ASN A 8 -40.52 -66.99 60.30
C ASN A 8 -40.88 -66.16 59.03
N PRO A 9 -41.41 -64.93 59.15
CA PRO A 9 -41.69 -64.09 58.00
C PRO A 9 -40.41 -63.43 57.48
N GLN A 10 -40.09 -63.77 56.24
CA GLN A 10 -39.68 -62.83 55.20
C GLN A 10 -38.62 -61.79 55.59
N ILE A 11 -37.38 -62.07 55.22
CA ILE A 11 -36.30 -61.08 55.02
C ILE A 11 -36.84 -60.02 54.04
N SER A 12 -37.48 -59.00 54.59
CA SER A 12 -37.97 -57.84 53.85
C SER A 12 -36.76 -56.98 53.53
N ARG A 13 -36.24 -57.18 52.32
CA ARG A 13 -35.16 -56.41 51.70
C ARG A 13 -35.50 -54.91 51.76
N LEU A 14 -35.00 -54.23 52.78
CA LEU A 14 -35.16 -52.78 52.93
C LEU A 14 -34.49 -52.10 51.73
N LYS A 15 -35.30 -51.39 50.93
CA LYS A 15 -34.83 -50.55 49.82
C LYS A 15 -33.91 -49.47 50.40
N PRO A 16 -32.69 -49.26 49.87
CA PRO A 16 -31.83 -48.19 50.33
C PRO A 16 -32.52 -46.84 50.08
N ALA A 17 -32.53 -45.98 51.10
CA ALA A 17 -33.08 -44.64 51.03
C ALA A 17 -32.43 -43.87 49.86
N SER A 18 -33.26 -43.31 48.99
CA SER A 18 -32.84 -42.51 47.85
C SER A 18 -32.00 -41.33 48.32
N ARG A 19 -30.69 -41.36 48.04
CA ARG A 19 -29.79 -40.25 48.31
C ARG A 19 -30.12 -39.11 47.34
N PRO A 20 -30.31 -37.87 47.80
CA PRO A 20 -30.63 -36.75 46.92
C PRO A 20 -29.48 -36.55 45.93
N ARG A 21 -29.81 -36.61 44.63
CA ARG A 21 -28.84 -36.34 43.56
C ARG A 21 -28.50 -34.85 43.59
N PRO A 22 -27.22 -34.47 43.48
CA PRO A 22 -26.84 -33.07 43.36
C PRO A 22 -27.51 -32.46 42.13
N ARG A 23 -28.00 -31.22 42.28
CA ARG A 23 -28.70 -30.52 41.20
C ARG A 23 -27.72 -30.20 40.08
N LEU A 24 -28.13 -30.46 38.84
CA LEU A 24 -27.40 -30.05 37.65
C LEU A 24 -27.37 -28.52 37.62
N THR A 25 -26.22 -27.93 37.94
CA THR A 25 -26.00 -26.49 37.78
C THR A 25 -25.33 -26.26 36.44
N ASN A 26 -25.88 -25.36 35.63
CA ASN A 26 -25.25 -24.95 34.39
C ASN A 26 -24.01 -24.13 34.77
N SER A 27 -22.84 -24.77 34.78
CA SER A 27 -21.55 -24.14 35.05
C SER A 27 -20.88 -23.60 33.79
N ALA A 28 -21.60 -23.55 32.66
CA ALA A 28 -21.05 -22.97 31.45
C ALA A 28 -20.82 -21.46 31.70
N PRO A 29 -19.61 -20.94 31.42
CA PRO A 29 -19.35 -19.53 31.49
C PRO A 29 -20.36 -18.78 30.62
N PRO A 30 -20.91 -17.64 31.08
CA PRO A 30 -21.75 -16.83 30.23
C PRO A 30 -20.92 -16.36 29.01
N PRO A 31 -21.54 -16.22 27.83
CA PRO A 31 -20.84 -15.70 26.67
C PRO A 31 -20.27 -14.32 27.01
N SER A 32 -18.94 -14.20 26.95
CA SER A 32 -18.22 -12.97 27.28
C SER A 32 -17.78 -12.28 26.01
N ALA A 33 -18.15 -11.01 25.85
CA ALA A 33 -17.71 -10.19 24.72
C ALA A 33 -16.17 -10.12 24.63
N ALA A 34 -15.47 -10.09 25.77
CA ALA A 34 -14.01 -10.08 25.78
C ALA A 34 -13.41 -11.39 25.24
N ALA A 35 -14.02 -12.54 25.56
CA ALA A 35 -13.59 -13.83 25.03
C ALA A 35 -13.88 -13.94 23.53
N ASP A 36 -15.01 -13.38 23.08
CA ASP A 36 -15.39 -13.35 21.66
C ASP A 36 -14.45 -12.46 20.84
N LEU A 37 -14.06 -11.29 21.37
CA LEU A 37 -13.07 -10.42 20.73
C LEU A 37 -11.71 -11.08 20.59
N LEU A 38 -11.22 -11.77 21.63
CA LEU A 38 -9.98 -12.55 21.55
C LEU A 38 -10.07 -13.67 20.51
N ARG A 39 -11.24 -14.32 20.41
CA ARG A 39 -11.49 -15.37 19.42
C ARG A 39 -11.49 -14.80 18.00
N ILE A 40 -12.17 -13.68 17.77
CA ILE A 40 -12.21 -12.98 16.47
C ILE A 40 -10.81 -12.53 16.06
N GLN A 41 -10.01 -11.98 16.98
CA GLN A 41 -8.62 -11.58 16.68
C GLN A 41 -7.78 -12.78 16.22
N HIS A 42 -7.91 -13.92 16.90
CA HIS A 42 -7.16 -15.12 16.58
C HIS A 42 -7.66 -15.82 15.29
N GLU A 43 -8.97 -15.81 15.04
CA GLU A 43 -9.59 -16.37 13.81
C GLU A 43 -9.28 -15.52 12.58
N ALA A 44 -9.18 -14.21 12.73
CA ALA A 44 -8.89 -13.30 11.64
C ALA A 44 -7.40 -13.30 11.24
N ALA A 45 -6.54 -14.04 11.95
CA ALA A 45 -5.09 -14.07 11.74
C ALA A 45 -4.52 -12.65 11.53
N ILE A 46 -5.04 -11.67 12.28
CA ILE A 46 -4.49 -10.31 12.32
C ILE A 46 -3.29 -10.40 13.27
N GLU A 47 -2.30 -11.18 12.86
CA GLU A 47 -0.95 -11.08 13.36
C GLU A 47 -0.45 -9.72 12.84
N ASP A 48 0.09 -8.89 13.73
CA ASP A 48 0.57 -7.54 13.40
C ASP A 48 1.90 -7.60 12.63
N ASP A 49 1.96 -8.47 11.62
CA ASP A 49 3.09 -8.66 10.70
C ASP A 49 3.21 -7.50 9.70
N THR A 50 2.33 -6.49 9.82
CA THR A 50 2.49 -5.22 9.10
C THR A 50 3.81 -4.54 9.41
N LEU A 51 4.44 -4.82 10.56
CA LEU A 51 5.78 -4.31 10.85
C LEU A 51 6.88 -5.03 10.05
N ASP A 52 6.77 -6.33 9.84
CA ASP A 52 7.75 -7.09 9.05
C ASP A 52 7.58 -6.82 7.55
N ASP A 53 6.35 -6.67 7.06
CA ASP A 53 6.08 -6.20 5.69
C ASP A 53 6.60 -4.77 5.45
N LEU A 54 6.52 -3.89 6.47
CA LEU A 54 7.12 -2.56 6.39
C LEU A 54 8.65 -2.64 6.37
N ALA A 55 9.26 -3.56 7.13
CA ALA A 55 10.70 -3.79 7.11
C ALA A 55 11.19 -4.32 5.75
N ASP A 56 10.43 -5.22 5.12
CA ASP A 56 10.71 -5.75 3.79
C ASP A 56 10.44 -4.73 2.67
N MET A 57 9.42 -3.88 2.81
CA MET A 57 9.19 -2.74 1.92
C MET A 57 10.29 -1.69 2.00
N LEU A 58 10.82 -1.41 3.20
CA LEU A 58 11.99 -0.54 3.39
C LEU A 58 13.27 -1.18 2.84
N SER A 59 13.40 -2.50 2.93
CA SER A 59 14.58 -3.26 2.48
C SER A 59 14.60 -3.53 0.97
N SER A 60 13.44 -3.52 0.30
CA SER A 60 13.31 -3.71 -1.15
C SER A 60 13.44 -2.40 -1.95
N SER A 61 13.52 -1.25 -1.28
CA SER A 61 14.08 -0.04 -1.88
C SER A 61 15.52 -0.33 -2.32
N PRO A 62 15.93 -0.02 -3.56
CA PRO A 62 17.33 -0.21 -3.96
C PRO A 62 18.22 0.47 -2.93
N PRO A 63 19.31 -0.17 -2.47
CA PRO A 63 20.25 0.49 -1.60
C PRO A 63 20.78 1.66 -2.42
N ALA A 64 20.36 2.88 -2.06
CA ALA A 64 21.24 4.00 -2.28
C ALA A 64 22.52 3.57 -1.58
N GLU A 65 23.57 3.28 -2.36
CA GLU A 65 24.93 3.14 -1.86
C GLU A 65 25.39 4.48 -1.29
N GLU A 66 24.70 4.96 -0.27
CA GLU A 66 25.35 5.66 0.80
C GLU A 66 25.33 4.68 1.94
N LYS A 67 26.53 4.43 2.46
CA LYS A 67 26.71 4.24 3.88
C LYS A 67 25.84 5.30 4.58
N ALA A 68 24.60 4.96 4.89
CA ALA A 68 23.86 5.61 5.93
C ALA A 68 24.64 5.20 7.16
N ALA A 69 25.73 5.95 7.40
CA ALA A 69 26.21 6.21 8.72
C ALA A 69 24.93 6.42 9.50
N HIS A 70 24.60 5.43 10.31
CA HIS A 70 23.61 5.52 11.35
C HIS A 70 24.19 6.65 12.19
N VAL A 71 23.92 7.91 11.82
CA VAL A 71 24.50 9.07 12.48
C VAL A 71 24.01 8.88 13.89
N PRO A 72 24.90 8.55 14.84
CA PRO A 72 24.44 8.20 16.17
C PRO A 72 23.80 9.49 16.65
N VAL A 73 22.47 9.50 16.77
CA VAL A 73 21.79 10.63 17.39
C VAL A 73 22.46 10.74 18.75
N PRO A 74 23.15 11.86 19.05
CA PRO A 74 23.88 11.97 20.29
C PRO A 74 22.86 11.73 21.40
N ASP A 75 22.98 10.57 22.05
CA ASP A 75 22.04 10.14 23.10
C ASP A 75 22.32 10.89 24.39
N ARG A 76 23.09 11.99 24.30
CA ARG A 76 23.55 12.80 25.40
C ARG A 76 23.25 14.27 25.13
N ASP A 77 22.91 14.98 26.21
CA ASP A 77 22.80 16.42 26.23
C ASP A 77 24.19 17.08 26.12
N ASP A 78 24.23 18.42 26.01
CA ASP A 78 25.48 19.19 25.92
C ASP A 78 26.36 19.07 27.20
N LYS A 79 25.83 18.45 28.25
CA LYS A 79 26.49 18.19 29.53
C LYS A 79 26.91 16.71 29.67
N GLY A 80 26.75 15.90 28.62
CA GLY A 80 27.14 14.50 28.57
C GLY A 80 26.20 13.54 29.30
N ARG A 81 25.01 13.98 29.74
CA ARG A 81 24.01 13.14 30.42
C ARG A 81 23.12 12.45 29.39
N PRO A 82 22.69 11.20 29.63
CA PRO A 82 21.80 10.51 28.72
C PRO A 82 20.49 11.29 28.56
N LEU A 83 20.02 11.43 27.32
CA LEU A 83 18.74 12.06 27.00
C LEU A 83 17.60 11.23 27.58
N SER A 84 16.54 11.90 28.03
CA SER A 84 15.30 11.19 28.36
C SER A 84 14.69 10.60 27.08
N ALA A 85 13.92 9.51 27.23
CA ALA A 85 13.26 8.85 26.10
C ALA A 85 12.47 9.85 25.21
N GLY A 86 11.70 10.76 25.83
CA GLY A 86 10.96 11.79 25.11
C GLY A 86 11.85 12.86 24.45
N ALA A 87 13.01 13.18 25.01
CA ALA A 87 13.95 14.12 24.37
C ALA A 87 14.66 13.50 23.16
N ARG A 88 14.94 12.19 23.23
CA ARG A 88 15.51 11.42 22.12
C ARG A 88 14.53 11.31 20.96
N GLU A 89 13.27 11.01 21.25
CA GLU A 89 12.18 10.94 20.26
C GLU A 89 11.95 12.29 19.56
N ARG A 90 11.95 13.39 20.33
CA ARG A 90 11.89 14.74 19.76
C ARG A 90 13.05 15.04 18.81
N ARG A 91 14.29 14.72 19.19
CA ARG A 91 15.44 14.91 18.29
C ARG A 91 15.35 14.06 17.02
N LEU A 92 14.87 12.82 17.11
CA LEU A 92 14.67 11.95 15.96
C LEU A 92 13.62 12.53 15.00
N SER A 93 12.48 12.96 15.52
CA SER A 93 11.43 13.58 14.71
C SER A 93 11.89 14.90 14.07
N GLU A 94 12.61 15.75 14.79
CA GLU A 94 13.22 16.98 14.23
C GLU A 94 14.18 16.67 13.07
N GLN A 95 15.02 15.64 13.21
CA GLN A 95 15.91 15.22 12.13
C GLN A 95 15.15 14.68 10.92
N GLN A 96 14.04 13.94 11.14
CA GLN A 96 13.18 13.49 10.05
C GLN A 96 12.52 14.68 9.34
N LEU A 97 12.03 15.67 10.07
CA LEU A 97 11.46 16.90 9.50
C LEU A 97 12.49 17.62 8.61
N VAL A 98 13.72 17.80 9.08
CA VAL A 98 14.79 18.43 8.29
C VAL A 98 15.12 17.63 7.03
N LYS A 99 15.15 16.29 7.11
CA LYS A 99 15.36 15.44 5.94
C LYS A 99 14.22 15.61 4.92
N MET A 100 12.98 15.60 5.38
CA MET A 100 11.82 15.83 4.52
C MET A 100 11.85 17.21 3.89
N GLU A 101 12.16 18.27 4.65
CA GLU A 101 12.26 19.64 4.15
C GLU A 101 13.27 19.77 3.00
N ARG A 102 14.44 19.15 3.15
CA ARG A 102 15.47 19.11 2.09
C ARG A 102 14.98 18.34 0.87
N GLY A 103 14.36 17.18 1.07
CA GLY A 103 13.78 16.38 -0.01
C GLY A 103 12.70 17.14 -0.79
N LEU A 104 11.79 17.82 -0.09
CA LEU A 104 10.76 18.66 -0.69
C LEU A 104 11.36 19.83 -1.47
N SER A 105 12.35 20.51 -0.90
CA SER A 105 13.04 21.63 -1.55
C SER A 105 13.69 21.20 -2.87
N HIS A 106 14.43 20.08 -2.86
CA HIS A 106 15.05 19.52 -4.06
C HIS A 106 14.02 19.08 -5.09
N GLY A 107 12.94 18.41 -4.65
CA GLY A 107 11.85 18.00 -5.52
C GLY A 107 11.18 19.18 -6.22
N LEU A 108 10.94 20.28 -5.50
CA LEU A 108 10.36 21.50 -6.06
C LEU A 108 11.28 22.18 -7.09
N GLU A 109 12.59 22.17 -6.86
CA GLU A 109 13.57 22.70 -7.82
C GLU A 109 13.60 21.85 -9.10
N SER A 110 13.67 20.52 -8.96
CA SER A 110 13.58 19.57 -10.07
C SER A 110 12.31 19.75 -10.91
N ILE A 111 11.16 19.94 -10.25
CA ILE A 111 9.88 20.21 -10.93
C ILE A 111 9.95 21.51 -11.74
N ARG A 112 10.54 22.58 -11.20
CA ARG A 112 10.68 23.86 -11.91
C ARG A 112 11.59 23.71 -13.13
N ASP A 113 12.67 22.96 -13.00
CA ASP A 113 13.59 22.71 -14.11
C ASP A 113 12.95 21.84 -15.19
N ALA A 114 12.24 20.79 -14.81
CA ALA A 114 11.47 19.96 -15.73
C ALA A 114 10.44 20.80 -16.49
N LYS A 115 9.70 21.68 -15.80
CA LYS A 115 8.73 22.60 -16.41
C LYS A 115 9.40 23.49 -17.48
N ARG A 116 10.54 24.10 -17.16
CA ARG A 116 11.31 24.90 -18.12
C ARG A 116 11.82 24.06 -19.30
N GLY A 117 12.22 22.81 -19.04
CA GLY A 117 12.61 21.85 -20.07
C GLY A 117 11.48 21.53 -21.03
N ILE A 118 10.27 21.29 -20.50
CA ILE A 118 9.06 21.04 -21.30
C ILE A 118 8.72 22.26 -22.16
N GLU A 119 8.71 23.46 -21.59
CA GLU A 119 8.41 24.70 -22.35
C GLU A 119 9.38 24.89 -23.54
N LYS A 120 10.67 24.62 -23.33
CA LYS A 120 11.66 24.64 -24.44
C LYS A 120 11.35 23.58 -25.49
N LEU A 121 10.94 22.39 -25.07
CA LEU A 121 10.59 21.30 -25.99
C LEU A 121 9.36 21.66 -26.82
N GLU A 122 8.32 22.21 -26.19
CA GLU A 122 7.10 22.69 -26.85
C GLU A 122 7.42 23.74 -27.91
N GLN A 123 8.28 24.72 -27.60
CA GLN A 123 8.72 25.72 -28.56
C GLN A 123 9.44 25.10 -29.76
N ARG A 124 10.35 24.14 -29.51
CA ARG A 124 11.05 23.41 -30.57
C ARG A 124 10.08 22.61 -31.44
N VAL A 125 9.17 21.86 -30.84
CA VAL A 125 8.15 21.08 -31.56
C VAL A 125 7.26 21.99 -32.39
N ALA A 126 6.82 23.13 -31.84
CA ALA A 126 6.04 24.12 -32.59
C ALA A 126 6.82 24.67 -33.80
N TRP A 127 8.12 24.94 -33.63
CA TRP A 127 8.98 25.37 -34.73
C TRP A 127 9.11 24.29 -35.82
N TYR A 128 9.40 23.05 -35.45
CA TYR A 128 9.49 21.93 -36.39
C TYR A 128 8.14 21.66 -37.08
N ALA A 129 7.03 21.71 -36.35
CA ALA A 129 5.69 21.54 -36.91
C ALA A 129 5.37 22.63 -37.93
N ARG A 130 5.73 23.89 -37.65
CA ARG A 130 5.60 25.01 -38.60
C ARG A 130 6.50 24.82 -39.83
N ALA A 131 7.73 24.37 -39.65
CA ALA A 131 8.65 24.09 -40.75
C ALA A 131 8.16 22.94 -41.65
N ALA A 132 7.63 21.87 -41.06
CA ALA A 132 7.04 20.74 -41.78
C ALA A 132 5.83 21.18 -42.61
N ARG A 133 4.92 21.99 -42.04
CA ARG A 133 3.76 22.54 -42.77
C ARG A 133 4.17 23.37 -43.98
N ARG A 134 5.22 24.20 -43.87
CA ARG A 134 5.74 25.02 -44.99
C ARG A 134 6.32 24.17 -46.13
N ARG A 135 6.95 23.02 -45.83
CA ARG A 135 7.48 22.12 -46.87
C ARG A 135 6.36 21.49 -47.69
N VAL A 136 5.28 21.04 -47.04
CA VAL A 136 4.11 20.44 -47.72
C VAL A 136 3.40 21.42 -48.66
N THR A 137 3.28 22.70 -48.28
CA THR A 137 2.69 23.72 -49.16
C THR A 137 3.59 24.08 -50.34
N SER A 138 4.91 24.04 -50.16
CA SER A 138 5.88 24.37 -51.24
C SER A 138 5.98 23.28 -52.32
N THR A 139 5.85 22.00 -51.96
CA THR A 139 5.83 20.89 -52.93
C THR A 139 4.52 20.84 -53.71
N THR A 140 3.39 21.17 -53.07
CA THR A 140 2.09 21.27 -53.72
C THR A 140 2.04 22.44 -54.73
N SER A 141 2.68 23.57 -54.42
CA SER A 141 2.75 24.72 -55.31
C SER A 141 3.66 24.48 -56.53
N ARG A 142 4.76 23.72 -56.35
CA ARG A 142 5.66 23.32 -57.45
C ARG A 142 5.05 22.26 -58.38
N SER A 143 4.14 21.43 -57.87
CA SER A 143 3.40 20.43 -58.66
C SER A 143 2.35 21.07 -59.59
N ARG A 144 1.65 22.14 -59.14
CA ARG A 144 0.66 22.85 -59.98
C ARG A 144 1.26 23.68 -61.11
N PHE A 145 2.54 24.05 -61.03
CA PHE A 145 3.19 24.85 -62.08
C PHE A 145 3.69 24.03 -63.28
N ARG A 146 3.70 22.68 -63.19
CA ARG A 146 4.05 21.80 -64.31
C ARG A 146 2.85 21.30 -65.13
N ALA A 147 1.62 21.65 -64.74
CA ALA A 147 0.40 21.16 -65.37
C ALA A 147 -0.29 22.17 -66.33
N CYS A 148 0.37 23.28 -66.68
CA CYS A 148 -0.11 24.21 -67.71
C CYS A 148 1.04 24.58 -68.65
N GLY A 149 1.24 23.76 -69.69
CA GLY A 149 2.30 24.03 -70.67
C GLY A 149 2.51 22.92 -71.69
N SER A 150 1.45 22.39 -72.30
CA SER A 150 1.56 21.66 -73.57
C SER A 150 0.27 21.77 -74.38
N VAL A 151 -0.04 22.98 -74.84
CA VAL A 151 -0.81 23.16 -76.07
C VAL A 151 0.22 23.34 -77.18
N THR A 152 0.45 22.26 -77.92
CA THR A 152 0.91 22.34 -79.30
C THR A 152 -0.11 21.60 -80.13
N GLY A 153 -1.19 22.30 -80.47
CA GLY A 153 -1.98 21.96 -81.64
C GLY A 153 -1.18 22.36 -82.86
N HIS A 154 -0.92 21.43 -83.77
CA HIS A 154 -0.74 21.73 -85.18
C HIS A 154 -1.55 20.70 -85.96
N GLY A 155 -2.61 21.23 -86.57
CA GLY A 155 -3.51 20.50 -87.44
C GLY A 155 -2.86 20.17 -88.78
N SER A 156 -3.47 19.15 -89.38
CA SER A 156 -3.15 18.49 -90.63
C SER A 156 -3.24 19.34 -91.90
N SER A 157 -2.68 18.76 -92.98
CA SER A 157 -3.01 18.86 -94.41
C SER A 157 -1.90 19.52 -95.26
N GLY A 158 -1.51 19.02 -96.43
CA GLY A 158 -1.93 17.87 -97.22
C GLY A 158 -1.36 17.99 -98.65
N ARG A 159 -1.05 16.84 -99.28
CA ARG A 159 -1.02 16.52 -100.74
C ARG A 159 -0.19 17.44 -101.67
N GLY A 160 0.67 16.94 -102.55
CA GLY A 160 0.49 15.78 -103.43
C GLY A 160 -0.13 16.28 -104.72
#